data_AF-A0A8X6J7F1-F1
#
_entry.id   AF-A0A8X6J7F1-F1
#
_cell.length_a   1.000
_cell.length_b   1.000
_cell.length_c   1.000
_cell.angle_alpha   90.00
_cell.angle_beta   90.00
_cell.angle_gamma   90.00
#
_symmetry.space_group_name_H-M   'P 1'
#
loop_
_entity.id
_entity.type
_entity.pdbx_description
1 polymer ?
#
loop_
_entity_poly.entity_id
_entity_poly.type
_entity_poly.pdbx_seq_one_letter_code
_entity_poly.pdbx_strand_id
1 'polypeptide(L)'
;MTSGSYTGKYPMQLNAGISEIFVCSDVVESHHVGDSFSPLLRIIPCLNEKDHQIVYYEKPLYFPIKKAFVETIEIDLRTSSGDNIIFTGGRTYAVLSFRRKVI
;
A
#
# COMPACT_ATOMS: atom_id res chain seq x y z
N MET A 1 29.09 -3.88 40.62
CA MET A 1 28.57 -3.26 39.38
C MET A 1 27.13 -3.71 39.21
N THR A 2 26.18 -2.88 39.60
CA THR A 2 24.73 -3.21 39.57
C THR A 2 24.17 -2.78 38.22
N SER A 3 23.81 -3.73 37.37
CA SER A 3 23.14 -3.47 36.10
C SER A 3 21.73 -2.96 36.37
N GLY A 4 21.47 -1.68 36.08
CA GLY A 4 20.13 -1.12 36.12
C GLY A 4 19.29 -1.67 34.97
N SER A 5 18.16 -2.28 35.28
CA SER A 5 17.15 -2.65 34.28
C SER A 5 16.12 -1.51 34.18
N TYR A 6 15.84 -1.06 32.96
CA TYR A 6 14.84 -0.02 32.67
C TYR A 6 13.83 -0.56 31.66
N THR A 7 12.55 -0.41 31.93
CA THR A 7 11.46 -0.85 31.03
C THR A 7 10.75 0.37 30.47
N GLY A 8 10.72 0.49 29.14
CA GLY A 8 10.00 1.56 28.46
C GLY A 8 8.49 1.46 28.68
N LYS A 9 7.82 2.61 28.84
CA LYS A 9 6.37 2.70 29.09
C LYS A 9 5.51 2.20 27.92
N TYR A 10 6.05 2.24 26.70
CA TYR A 10 5.33 1.86 25.49
C TYR A 10 5.91 0.57 24.92
N PRO A 11 5.06 -0.38 24.48
CA PRO A 11 5.54 -1.58 23.80
C PRO A 11 6.32 -1.18 22.55
N MET A 12 7.45 -1.86 22.33
CA MET A 12 8.17 -1.75 21.06
C MET A 12 7.25 -2.22 19.94
N GLN A 13 6.92 -1.32 19.03
CA GLN A 13 6.13 -1.62 17.84
C GLN A 13 7.02 -2.40 16.86
N LEU A 14 6.75 -3.70 16.69
CA LEU A 14 7.54 -4.62 15.87
C LEU A 14 7.28 -4.48 14.35
N ASN A 15 6.44 -3.54 13.94
CA ASN A 15 5.98 -3.39 12.55
C ASN A 15 7.07 -2.78 11.63
N ALA A 16 8.33 -2.78 12.07
CA ALA A 16 9.47 -2.12 11.41
C ALA A 16 9.23 -0.63 11.03
N GLY A 17 8.20 0.01 11.62
CA GLY A 17 7.79 1.39 11.30
C GLY A 17 6.83 1.54 10.12
N ILE A 18 6.37 0.45 9.49
CA ILE A 18 5.40 0.52 8.38
C ILE A 18 3.98 0.51 8.94
N SER A 19 3.35 1.68 9.02
CA SER A 19 1.95 1.83 9.43
C SER A 19 0.96 1.67 8.29
N GLU A 20 1.41 1.94 7.06
CA GLU A 20 0.57 2.04 5.87
C GLU A 20 1.36 1.57 4.63
N ILE A 21 0.66 0.93 3.70
CA ILE A 21 1.17 0.46 2.42
C ILE A 21 0.51 1.27 1.32
N PHE A 22 1.32 1.96 0.54
CA PHE A 22 0.89 2.70 -0.63
C PHE A 22 0.98 1.77 -1.83
N VAL A 23 -0.17 1.47 -2.44
CA VAL A 23 -0.30 0.60 -3.60
C VAL A 23 -0.33 1.48 -4.85
N CYS A 24 0.74 1.48 -5.62
CA CYS A 24 0.88 2.21 -6.87
C CYS A 24 0.80 1.27 -8.06
N SER A 25 0.41 1.78 -9.23
CA SER A 25 0.43 0.98 -10.47
C SER A 25 0.71 1.81 -11.70
N ASP A 26 1.48 1.25 -12.63
CA ASP A 26 1.85 1.90 -13.87
C ASP A 26 0.70 2.02 -14.90
N VAL A 27 -0.44 1.38 -14.64
CA VAL A 27 -1.63 1.41 -15.50
C VAL A 27 -2.49 2.66 -15.31
N VAL A 28 -2.41 3.33 -14.16
CA VAL A 28 -3.21 4.54 -13.87
C VAL A 28 -2.40 5.80 -14.12
N GLU A 29 -3.10 6.89 -14.47
CA GLU A 29 -2.48 8.21 -14.54
C GLU A 29 -2.14 8.71 -13.13
N SER A 30 -0.98 9.35 -13.01
CA SER A 30 -0.63 10.07 -11.78
C SER A 30 -1.66 11.15 -11.51
N HIS A 31 -2.05 11.28 -10.24
CA HIS A 31 -3.00 12.28 -9.78
C HIS A 31 -2.57 12.83 -8.42
N HIS A 32 -3.23 13.91 -7.99
CA HIS A 32 -2.95 14.51 -6.69
C HIS A 32 -3.39 13.58 -5.56
N VAL A 33 -2.46 13.31 -4.65
CA VAL A 33 -2.68 12.58 -3.41
C VAL A 33 -2.04 13.40 -2.29
N GLY A 34 -2.86 14.10 -1.51
CA GLY A 34 -2.35 15.05 -0.52
C GLY A 34 -1.50 16.13 -1.19
N ASP A 35 -0.24 16.22 -0.79
CA ASP A 35 0.80 17.11 -1.32
C ASP A 35 1.67 16.49 -2.41
N SER A 36 1.38 15.25 -2.83
CA SER A 36 2.14 14.51 -3.84
C SER A 36 1.37 14.30 -5.15
N PHE A 37 2.09 13.98 -6.23
CA PHE A 37 1.51 13.59 -7.52
C PHE A 37 1.98 12.19 -7.87
N SER A 38 1.09 11.20 -7.78
CA SER A 38 1.46 9.77 -7.75
C SER A 38 0.41 8.89 -8.45
N PRO A 39 0.81 7.78 -9.10
CA PRO A 39 -0.11 6.81 -9.68
C PRO A 39 -0.67 5.85 -8.62
N LEU A 40 -1.26 6.41 -7.56
CA LEU A 40 -1.71 5.68 -6.39
C LEU A 40 -3.07 5.01 -6.62
N LEU A 41 -3.17 3.71 -6.41
CA LEU A 41 -4.45 3.01 -6.37
C LEU A 41 -5.10 3.09 -4.99
N ARG A 42 -4.29 2.91 -3.93
CA ARG A 42 -4.80 2.79 -2.56
C ARG A 42 -3.74 2.98 -1.49
N ILE A 43 -4.18 3.37 -0.30
CA ILE A 43 -3.43 3.23 0.96
C ILE A 43 -4.10 2.13 1.78
N ILE A 44 -3.34 1.10 2.16
CA ILE A 44 -3.77 -0.01 3.00
C ILE A 44 -3.16 0.21 4.39
N PRO A 45 -3.96 0.33 5.47
CA PRO A 45 -3.41 0.38 6.82
C PRO A 45 -2.82 -0.99 7.19
N CYS A 46 -1.62 -1.00 7.77
CA CYS A 46 -1.06 -2.18 8.40
C CYS A 46 -1.70 -2.34 9.78
N LEU A 47 -2.70 -3.22 9.89
CA LEU A 47 -3.27 -3.61 11.17
C LEU A 47 -2.25 -4.45 11.97
N ASN A 48 -2.32 -4.45 13.30
CA ASN A 48 -1.44 -5.28 14.14
C ASN A 48 -1.77 -6.79 14.07
N GLU A 49 -2.57 -7.21 13.09
CA GLU A 49 -2.91 -8.59 12.84
C GLU A 49 -1.83 -9.22 11.95
N LYS A 50 -1.12 -10.20 12.53
CA LYS A 50 0.08 -10.80 11.94
C LYS A 50 -0.19 -11.61 10.68
N ASP A 51 -1.42 -12.08 10.47
CA ASP A 51 -1.68 -13.13 9.50
C ASP A 51 -2.37 -12.66 8.23
N HIS A 52 -3.19 -11.59 8.29
CA HIS A 52 -3.99 -11.16 7.14
C HIS A 52 -4.23 -9.64 7.15
N GLN A 53 -3.77 -8.97 6.09
CA GLN A 53 -4.18 -7.60 5.76
C GLN A 53 -5.12 -7.68 4.56
N ILE A 54 -6.40 -7.91 4.82
CA ILE A 54 -7.41 -7.97 3.77
C ILE A 54 -8.24 -6.72 3.85
N VAL A 55 -8.29 -5.99 2.73
CA VAL A 55 -9.17 -4.83 2.63
C VAL A 55 -10.18 -5.03 1.52
N TYR A 56 -11.45 -5.15 1.90
CA TYR A 56 -12.58 -5.18 1.00
C TYR A 56 -13.20 -3.79 0.91
N TYR A 57 -13.57 -3.37 -0.30
CA TYR A 57 -14.27 -2.11 -0.52
C TYR A 57 -15.56 -2.37 -1.28
N GLU A 58 -16.68 -1.97 -0.67
CA GLU A 58 -18.03 -2.09 -1.28
C GLU A 58 -18.17 -1.26 -2.57
N LYS A 59 -17.40 -0.17 -2.69
CA LYS A 59 -17.41 0.72 -3.84
C LYS A 59 -15.98 0.93 -4.38
N PRO A 60 -15.63 0.38 -5.55
CA PRO A 60 -14.31 0.58 -6.15
C PRO A 60 -14.12 2.02 -6.60
N LEU A 61 -12.91 2.56 -6.36
CA LEU A 61 -12.46 3.82 -6.94
C LEU A 61 -11.97 3.57 -8.37
N TYR A 62 -12.36 4.45 -9.30
CA TYR A 62 -11.96 4.35 -10.69
C TYR A 62 -11.09 5.54 -11.07
N PHE A 63 -9.97 5.24 -11.74
CA PHE A 63 -8.99 6.22 -12.20
C PHE A 63 -8.88 6.19 -13.72
N PRO A 64 -8.50 7.30 -14.37
CA PRO A 64 -8.09 7.29 -15.77
C PRO A 64 -6.93 6.32 -16.00
N ILE A 65 -7.02 5.56 -17.09
CA ILE A 65 -5.98 4.62 -17.49
C ILE A 65 -4.97 5.33 -18.38
N LYS A 66 -3.69 5.20 -18.05
CA LYS A 66 -2.57 5.81 -18.77
C LYS A 66 -2.23 5.11 -20.09
N LYS A 67 -2.57 3.83 -20.20
CA LYS A 67 -2.15 2.94 -21.29
C LYS A 67 -3.34 2.48 -22.14
N ALA A 68 -3.27 2.66 -23.46
CA ALA A 68 -4.28 2.14 -24.39
C ALA A 68 -4.21 0.62 -24.57
N PHE A 69 -3.01 0.04 -24.42
CA PHE A 69 -2.74 -1.39 -24.47
C PHE A 69 -1.93 -1.80 -23.24
N VAL A 70 -2.31 -2.89 -22.58
CA VAL A 70 -1.72 -3.35 -21.33
C VAL A 70 -1.28 -4.80 -21.51
N GLU A 71 0.03 -5.00 -21.66
CA GLU A 71 0.63 -6.34 -21.66
C GLU A 71 1.01 -6.78 -20.24
N THR A 72 1.53 -5.84 -19.45
CA THR A 72 1.92 -6.06 -18.05
C THR A 72 1.36 -4.93 -17.19
N ILE A 73 0.91 -5.30 -15.99
CA ILE A 73 0.52 -4.37 -14.93
C ILE A 73 1.52 -4.54 -13.80
N GLU A 74 2.24 -3.48 -13.48
CA GLU A 74 3.10 -3.46 -12.32
C GLU A 74 2.29 -2.97 -11.11
N ILE A 75 2.42 -3.67 -9.98
CA ILE A 75 1.89 -3.26 -8.69
C ILE A 75 3.09 -3.03 -7.79
N ASP A 76 3.27 -1.76 -7.40
CA ASP A 76 4.39 -1.33 -6.58
C ASP A 76 3.88 -0.98 -5.18
N LEU A 77 4.54 -1.54 -4.15
CA LEU A 77 4.19 -1.33 -2.76
C LEU A 77 5.23 -0.44 -2.09
N ARG A 78 4.78 0.70 -1.60
CA ARG A 78 5.64 1.71 -0.98
C ARG A 78 5.28 1.98 0.47
N THR A 79 6.28 2.34 1.26
CA THR A 79 6.07 2.97 2.57
C THR A 79 5.57 4.41 2.38
N SER A 80 5.12 5.06 3.46
CA SER A 80 4.77 6.48 3.45
C SER A 80 5.93 7.41 3.06
N SER A 81 7.18 6.95 3.26
CA SER A 81 8.39 7.67 2.82
C SER A 81 8.74 7.44 1.34
N GLY A 82 8.01 6.56 0.64
CA GLY A 82 8.26 6.21 -0.76
C GLY A 82 9.26 5.06 -0.97
N ASP A 83 9.73 4.42 0.11
CA ASP A 83 10.64 3.28 0.02
C ASP A 83 9.91 2.02 -0.44
N ASN A 84 10.59 1.12 -1.17
CA ASN A 84 10.04 -0.17 -1.56
C ASN A 84 9.75 -1.04 -0.35
N ILE A 85 8.57 -1.68 -0.34
CA ILE A 85 8.25 -2.74 0.60
C ILE A 85 8.74 -4.07 0.01
N ILE A 86 9.67 -4.70 0.72
CA ILE A 86 10.22 -6.00 0.31
C ILE A 86 9.32 -7.11 0.85
N PHE A 87 8.81 -7.95 -0.04
CA PHE A 87 8.13 -9.18 0.34
C PHE A 87 9.15 -10.20 0.84
N THR A 88 9.10 -10.52 2.13
CA THR A 88 9.90 -11.61 2.72
C THR A 88 9.19 -12.98 2.65
N GLY A 89 7.91 -12.99 2.26
CA GLY A 89 7.07 -14.18 2.12
C GLY A 89 5.57 -13.82 2.11
N GLY A 90 4.71 -14.81 1.92
CA GLY A 90 3.26 -14.64 1.93
C GLY A 90 2.59 -14.75 0.56
N ARG A 91 1.29 -14.42 0.51
CA ARG A 91 0.50 -14.37 -0.72
C ARG A 91 -0.17 -13.01 -0.84
N THR A 92 -0.13 -12.43 -2.03
CA THR A 92 -0.77 -11.15 -2.33
C THR A 92 -1.85 -11.38 -3.38
N TYR A 93 -3.02 -10.83 -3.13
CA TYR A 93 -4.15 -10.87 -4.05
C TYR A 93 -4.53 -9.44 -4.41
N ALA A 94 -4.52 -9.12 -5.70
CA ALA A 94 -4.99 -7.85 -6.23
C ALA A 94 -6.09 -8.13 -7.25
N VAL A 95 -7.22 -7.44 -7.10
CA VAL A 95 -8.33 -7.50 -8.06
C VAL A 95 -8.50 -6.11 -8.64
N LEU A 96 -8.34 -5.99 -9.95
CA LEU A 96 -8.50 -4.74 -10.69
C LEU A 96 -9.81 -4.77 -11.47
N SER A 97 -10.66 -3.78 -11.25
CA SER A 97 -11.91 -3.61 -12.01
C SER A 97 -11.70 -2.57 -13.11
N PHE A 98 -11.83 -3.00 -14.36
CA PHE A 98 -11.79 -2.13 -15.53
C PHE A 98 -13.22 -1.88 -16.00
N ARG A 99 -13.57 -0.60 -16.23
CA ARG A 99 -14.84 -0.23 -16.85
C ARG A 99 -14.62 0.79 -17.95
N ARG A 100 -15.41 0.69 -19.02
CA ARG A 100 -15.46 1.74 -20.04
C ARG A 100 -16.09 2.99 -19.41
N LYS A 101 -15.44 4.14 -19.55
CA LYS A 101 -16.04 5.42 -19.17
C LYS A 101 -17.23 5.66 -20.09
N VAL A 102 -18.43 5.68 -19.52
CA VAL A 102 -19.61 6.17 -20.23
C VAL A 102 -19.45 7.69 -20.28
N ILE A 103 -19.34 8.22 -21.49
CA ILE A 103 -19.31 9.65 -21.78
C ILE A 103 -20.74 10.10 -22.02
#